data_AF-A0A9P7TUT4-F1
#
_entry.id   AF-A0A9P7TUT4-F1
#
_cell.length_a   1.000
_cell.length_b   1.000
_cell.length_c   1.000
_cell.angle_alpha   90.00
_cell.angle_beta   90.00
_cell.angle_gamma   90.00
#
_symmetry.space_group_name_H-M   'P 1'
#
loop_
_entity.id
_entity.type
_entity.pdbx_description
1 polymer ?
#
loop_
_entity_poly.entity_id
_entity_poly.type
_entity_poly.pdbx_seq_one_letter_code
_entity_poly.pdbx_strand_id
1 'polypeptide(L)'
;MEDCLIVPPSPGAGLSQPLNPQQQQWQVVQPKKNRRSRKPPTATIISPRAIRNTEASRSLEDITSEYHRMRQDLPTQQCCHSIRLLIRANAGTCSRVDKAICLGLGSFDPPDGAWEAKRRAYIQYLVFEAMVQELETVSNTTIHCTFQEPLFTDADTAFLTARGHAVVPAPLASTAVTPHTLLYGIHLYRPLYEEALQDYLPSVYVGTDWETWEQLMLPGDCLRGVREMHETYQKWEFPQEGIVFSGTWMYWRRSETGEDRSEVVVNTSDSNTGKD
;
A
#
# COMPACT_ATOMS: atom_id res chain seq x y z
N MET A 1 -13.90 42.65 7.75
CA MET A 1 -12.95 43.71 8.14
C MET A 1 -12.84 43.64 9.65
N GLU A 2 -11.98 42.77 10.15
CA GLU A 2 -11.49 42.81 11.52
C GLU A 2 -10.00 42.50 11.44
N ASP A 3 -9.23 43.53 11.74
CA ASP A 3 -7.79 43.63 11.54
C ASP A 3 -6.99 42.82 12.56
N CYS A 4 -5.97 42.14 12.05
CA CYS A 4 -4.88 41.56 12.80
C CYS A 4 -4.11 42.66 13.56
N LEU A 5 -4.06 42.57 14.89
CA LEU A 5 -3.10 43.33 15.69
C LEU A 5 -1.86 42.48 15.94
N ILE A 6 -0.79 42.89 15.27
CA ILE A 6 0.59 42.43 15.39
C ILE A 6 1.17 42.96 16.71
N VAL A 7 1.77 42.08 17.52
CA VAL A 7 2.63 42.45 18.65
C VAL A 7 4.08 42.11 18.29
N PRO A 8 5.05 43.04 18.38
CA PRO A 8 6.45 42.77 18.08
C PRO A 8 7.19 42.11 19.27
N PRO A 9 8.31 41.40 19.02
CA PRO A 9 9.00 40.61 20.03
C PRO A 9 10.02 41.44 20.84
N SER A 10 10.32 40.99 22.06
CA SER A 10 11.50 41.46 22.81
C SER A 10 12.56 40.36 22.98
N PRO A 11 13.85 40.71 23.02
CA PRO A 11 14.97 39.81 22.73
C PRO A 11 15.75 39.39 23.99
N GLY A 12 16.43 38.24 23.92
CA GLY A 12 17.41 37.80 24.92
C GLY A 12 17.42 36.28 25.06
N ALA A 13 18.10 35.57 24.15
CA ALA A 13 19.47 35.09 24.32
C ALA A 13 19.54 33.70 25.00
N GLY A 14 19.67 32.67 24.16
CA GLY A 14 20.03 31.30 24.51
C GLY A 14 20.51 30.60 23.25
N LEU A 15 21.83 30.43 23.14
CA LEU A 15 22.58 30.03 21.96
C LEU A 15 22.15 28.68 21.39
N SER A 16 22.04 28.66 20.06
CA SER A 16 21.76 27.52 19.19
C SER A 16 22.89 26.49 19.25
N GLN A 17 22.56 25.24 19.59
CA GLN A 17 23.34 24.08 19.18
C GLN A 17 22.71 23.52 17.89
N PRO A 18 23.49 23.23 16.84
CA PRO A 18 22.97 22.50 15.70
C PRO A 18 22.65 21.07 16.15
N LEU A 19 21.39 20.66 15.97
CA LEU A 19 20.98 19.27 16.16
C LEU A 19 21.79 18.39 15.19
N ASN A 20 22.54 17.47 15.77
CA ASN A 20 23.34 16.45 15.09
C ASN A 20 22.41 15.56 14.21
N PRO A 21 22.69 15.37 12.90
CA PRO A 21 21.83 14.58 12.01
C PRO A 21 21.73 13.06 12.31
N GLN A 22 22.38 12.56 13.38
CA GLN A 22 22.44 11.13 13.70
C GLN A 22 21.43 10.63 14.75
N GLN A 23 20.36 11.38 15.07
CA GLN A 23 19.40 10.97 16.11
C GLN A 23 17.97 10.66 15.64
N GLN A 24 17.74 10.43 14.33
CA GLN A 24 16.48 9.83 13.85
C GLN A 24 16.47 8.30 14.03
N GLN A 25 16.79 7.83 15.24
CA GLN A 25 16.62 6.44 15.64
C GLN A 25 15.20 6.28 16.21
N TRP A 26 14.36 5.60 15.44
CA TRP A 26 12.96 5.32 15.76
C TRP A 26 12.78 4.84 17.21
N GLN A 27 12.05 5.64 18.00
CA GLN A 27 11.79 5.36 19.39
C GLN A 27 10.61 4.39 19.51
N VAL A 28 10.90 3.13 19.82
CA VAL A 28 9.88 2.10 20.09
C VAL A 28 9.21 2.43 21.43
N VAL A 29 7.92 2.78 21.41
CA VAL A 29 7.15 3.04 22.62
C VAL A 29 6.80 1.71 23.30
N GLN A 30 7.38 1.47 24.48
CA GLN A 30 7.06 0.31 25.31
C GLN A 30 5.64 0.42 25.88
N PRO A 31 4.86 -0.67 25.95
CA PRO A 31 3.56 -0.66 26.61
C PRO A 31 3.71 -0.43 28.12
N LYS A 32 2.90 0.48 28.70
CA LYS A 32 2.83 0.71 30.15
C LYS A 32 2.38 -0.55 30.88
N LYS A 33 3.29 -1.19 31.62
CA LYS A 33 2.97 -2.26 32.59
C LYS A 33 2.47 -1.68 33.91
N ASN A 34 1.29 -2.11 34.34
CA ASN A 34 0.74 -1.81 35.66
C ASN A 34 1.65 -2.33 36.79
N ARG A 35 1.87 -1.47 37.80
CA ARG A 35 2.66 -1.69 39.01
C ARG A 35 2.15 -2.88 39.83
N ARG A 36 3.00 -3.86 40.10
CA ARG A 36 3.13 -4.47 41.44
C ARG A 36 4.61 -4.74 41.76
N SER A 37 4.98 -4.30 42.96
CA SER A 37 6.32 -4.23 43.56
C SER A 37 6.94 -5.60 43.86
N ARG A 38 8.26 -5.76 43.58
CA ARG A 38 9.24 -6.50 44.41
C ARG A 38 10.69 -6.22 43.96
N LYS A 39 11.62 -6.29 44.93
CA LYS A 39 13.03 -5.82 45.05
C LYS A 39 14.00 -6.08 43.87
N PRO A 40 15.13 -5.34 43.77
CA PRO A 40 15.91 -5.23 42.54
C PRO A 40 16.91 -6.38 42.39
N PRO A 41 17.10 -6.92 41.18
CA PRO A 41 18.35 -7.55 40.79
C PRO A 41 19.23 -6.55 40.05
N THR A 42 20.51 -6.62 40.39
CA THR A 42 21.70 -6.04 39.78
C THR A 42 21.56 -5.70 38.29
N ALA A 43 21.96 -4.49 37.93
CA ALA A 43 21.98 -3.98 36.56
C ALA A 43 22.92 -4.82 35.67
N THR A 44 22.35 -5.73 34.88
CA THR A 44 23.02 -6.26 33.70
C THR A 44 22.88 -5.22 32.61
N ILE A 45 23.99 -4.58 32.24
CA ILE A 45 24.11 -3.77 31.03
C ILE A 45 23.87 -4.74 29.86
N ILE A 46 22.67 -4.73 29.29
CA ILE A 46 22.35 -5.47 28.08
C ILE A 46 22.97 -4.67 26.93
N SER A 47 24.16 -5.10 26.50
CA SER A 47 24.73 -4.74 25.21
C SER A 47 23.73 -5.06 24.10
N PRO A 48 23.51 -4.19 23.08
CA PRO A 48 22.64 -4.50 21.95
C PRO A 48 23.36 -5.50 21.04
N ARG A 49 23.35 -6.77 21.42
CA ARG A 49 23.78 -7.87 20.57
C ARG A 49 22.84 -9.05 20.76
N ALA A 50 21.98 -9.21 19.76
CA ALA A 50 21.32 -10.44 19.35
C ALA A 50 20.67 -11.31 20.44
N ILE A 51 19.34 -11.26 20.48
CA ILE A 51 18.57 -12.51 20.49
C ILE A 51 18.01 -12.64 19.08
N ARG A 52 18.89 -12.98 18.12
CA ARG A 52 18.42 -13.72 16.95
C ARG A 52 18.04 -15.08 17.52
N ASN A 53 16.76 -15.45 17.48
CA ASN A 53 16.46 -16.86 17.54
C ASN A 53 17.27 -17.49 16.41
N THR A 54 18.15 -18.43 16.74
CA THR A 54 19.01 -19.16 15.81
C THR A 54 18.19 -20.18 15.01
N GLU A 55 17.00 -19.79 14.53
CA GLU A 55 16.48 -20.43 13.34
C GLU A 55 17.33 -19.89 12.18
N ALA A 56 17.93 -20.79 11.41
CA ALA A 56 18.69 -20.40 10.23
C ALA A 56 17.76 -19.55 9.34
N SER A 57 18.25 -18.39 8.89
CA SER A 57 17.52 -17.58 7.91
C SER A 57 17.09 -18.46 6.75
N ARG A 58 15.81 -18.38 6.39
CA ARG A 58 15.21 -19.27 5.38
C ARG A 58 15.92 -19.10 4.05
N SER A 59 16.13 -20.21 3.36
CA SER A 59 16.68 -20.19 2.01
C SER A 59 15.63 -19.71 1.01
N LEU A 60 16.09 -19.31 -0.18
CA LEU A 60 15.21 -19.02 -1.32
C LEU A 60 14.30 -20.22 -1.67
N GLU A 61 14.80 -21.45 -1.51
CA GLU A 61 14.05 -22.68 -1.75
C GLU A 61 12.92 -22.85 -0.73
N ASP A 62 13.17 -22.55 0.54
CA ASP A 62 12.15 -22.59 1.59
C ASP A 62 11.03 -21.57 1.33
N ILE A 63 11.40 -20.33 0.95
CA ILE A 63 10.43 -19.28 0.60
C ILE A 63 9.61 -19.70 -0.62
N THR A 64 10.27 -20.28 -1.62
CA THR A 64 9.61 -20.73 -2.85
C THR A 64 8.63 -21.88 -2.59
N SER A 65 9.03 -22.86 -1.79
CA SER A 65 8.17 -23.99 -1.42
C SER A 65 6.94 -23.52 -0.64
N GLU A 66 7.13 -22.58 0.28
CA GLU A 66 6.05 -21.97 1.06
C GLU A 66 5.08 -21.17 0.18
N TYR A 67 5.59 -20.37 -0.75
CA TYR A 67 4.77 -19.68 -1.75
C TYR A 67 3.87 -20.65 -2.51
N HIS A 68 4.42 -21.77 -2.99
CA HIS A 68 3.62 -22.78 -3.70
C HIS A 68 2.55 -23.42 -2.83
N ARG A 69 2.86 -23.68 -1.55
CA ARG A 69 1.90 -24.17 -0.57
C ARG A 69 0.77 -23.17 -0.34
N MET A 70 1.10 -21.91 -0.06
CA MET A 70 0.10 -20.84 0.18
C MET A 70 -0.75 -20.56 -1.06
N ARG A 71 -0.20 -20.69 -2.26
CA ARG A 71 -0.96 -20.54 -3.52
C ARG A 71 -2.06 -21.59 -3.71
N GLN A 72 -1.92 -22.75 -3.07
CA GLN A 72 -2.91 -23.84 -3.09
C GLN A 72 -3.93 -23.75 -1.95
N ASP A 73 -3.73 -22.84 -1.01
CA ASP A 73 -4.64 -22.64 0.13
C ASP A 73 -5.99 -22.07 -0.35
N LEU A 74 -7.09 -22.73 0.05
CA LEU A 74 -8.42 -22.42 -0.47
C LEU A 74 -8.88 -20.99 -0.12
N PRO A 75 -8.77 -20.49 1.14
CA PRO A 75 -9.04 -19.09 1.46
C PRO A 75 -8.28 -18.11 0.57
N THR A 76 -6.98 -18.37 0.36
CA THR A 76 -6.14 -17.53 -0.50
C THR A 76 -6.62 -17.54 -1.95
N GLN A 77 -6.99 -18.71 -2.48
CA GLN A 77 -7.56 -18.83 -3.83
C GLN A 77 -8.90 -18.12 -3.97
N GLN A 78 -9.78 -18.19 -2.97
CA GLN A 78 -11.06 -17.48 -2.98
C GLN A 78 -10.86 -15.96 -2.98
N CYS A 79 -9.94 -15.45 -2.15
CA CYS A 79 -9.59 -14.02 -2.14
C CYS A 79 -9.03 -13.58 -3.51
N CYS A 80 -8.09 -14.35 -4.07
CA CYS A 80 -7.55 -14.11 -5.41
C CYS A 80 -8.62 -14.18 -6.51
N HIS A 81 -9.60 -15.08 -6.40
CA HIS A 81 -10.69 -15.17 -7.37
C HIS A 81 -11.61 -13.95 -7.29
N SER A 82 -12.01 -13.56 -6.08
CA SER A 82 -12.87 -12.41 -5.84
C SER A 82 -12.26 -11.11 -6.36
N ILE A 83 -10.95 -10.88 -6.14
CA ILE A 83 -10.32 -9.65 -6.64
C ILE A 83 -10.23 -9.63 -8.18
N ARG A 84 -10.05 -10.79 -8.82
CA ARG A 84 -10.06 -10.89 -10.29
C ARG A 84 -11.44 -10.55 -10.86
N LEU A 85 -12.50 -11.07 -10.25
CA LEU A 85 -13.87 -10.74 -10.67
C LEU A 85 -14.14 -9.24 -10.53
N LEU A 86 -13.71 -8.65 -9.42
CA LEU A 86 -13.86 -7.23 -9.17
C LEU A 86 -13.13 -6.39 -10.23
N ILE A 87 -11.89 -6.76 -10.59
CA ILE A 87 -11.13 -6.08 -11.65
C ILE A 87 -11.84 -6.21 -13.00
N ARG A 88 -12.21 -7.44 -13.41
CA ARG A 88 -12.90 -7.68 -14.69
C ARG A 88 -14.19 -6.88 -14.84
N ALA A 89 -14.97 -6.79 -13.77
CA ALA A 89 -16.26 -6.11 -13.79
C ALA A 89 -16.13 -4.60 -13.97
N ASN A 90 -15.00 -4.00 -13.57
CA ASN A 90 -14.84 -2.54 -13.49
C ASN A 90 -13.76 -1.98 -14.42
N ALA A 91 -12.93 -2.82 -15.04
CA ALA A 91 -11.86 -2.39 -15.94
C ALA A 91 -12.34 -1.53 -17.12
N GLY A 92 -13.58 -1.75 -17.60
CA GLY A 92 -14.16 -0.98 -18.70
C GLY A 92 -14.62 0.44 -18.34
N THR A 93 -14.79 0.75 -17.05
CA THR A 93 -15.27 2.06 -16.56
C THR A 93 -14.19 2.84 -15.81
N CYS A 94 -13.04 2.21 -15.58
CA CYS A 94 -11.95 2.74 -14.78
C CYS A 94 -10.68 3.00 -15.60
N SER A 95 -9.83 3.86 -15.08
CA SER A 95 -8.57 4.25 -15.73
C SER A 95 -7.55 3.09 -15.79
N ARG A 96 -6.65 3.17 -16.76
CA ARG A 96 -5.62 2.15 -17.01
C ARG A 96 -4.45 2.24 -16.02
N VAL A 97 -3.89 1.07 -15.71
CA VAL A 97 -2.65 0.86 -14.95
C VAL A 97 -1.54 0.38 -15.89
N ASP A 98 -0.32 0.93 -15.76
CA ASP A 98 0.89 0.49 -16.49
C ASP A 98 2.04 0.02 -15.59
N LYS A 99 1.98 0.34 -14.30
CA LYS A 99 2.96 -0.06 -13.28
C LYS A 99 2.28 -0.33 -11.96
N ALA A 100 2.86 -1.24 -11.18
CA ALA A 100 2.39 -1.56 -9.84
C ALA A 100 3.52 -1.34 -8.83
N ILE A 101 3.17 -0.71 -7.71
CA ILE A 101 4.08 -0.40 -6.62
C ILE A 101 3.52 -1.05 -5.35
N CYS A 102 4.28 -1.98 -4.79
CA CYS A 102 3.95 -2.62 -3.53
C CYS A 102 4.85 -2.09 -2.41
N LEU A 103 4.24 -1.45 -1.42
CA LEU A 103 4.93 -0.88 -0.28
C LEU A 103 4.58 -1.67 0.98
N GLY A 104 5.58 -1.99 1.80
CA GLY A 104 5.37 -2.54 3.13
C GLY A 104 4.73 -3.93 3.19
N LEU A 105 5.05 -4.81 2.23
CA LEU A 105 4.54 -6.19 2.17
C LEU A 105 4.86 -7.01 3.44
N GLY A 106 5.93 -6.67 4.15
CA GLY A 106 6.57 -7.50 5.15
C GLY A 106 7.53 -8.53 4.54
N SER A 107 8.36 -9.14 5.39
CA SER A 107 9.29 -10.20 4.99
C SER A 107 8.62 -11.57 4.97
N PHE A 108 9.05 -12.45 4.05
CA PHE A 108 8.66 -13.87 4.06
C PHE A 108 9.43 -14.68 5.12
N ASP A 109 10.47 -14.08 5.69
CA ASP A 109 11.25 -14.59 6.83
C ASP A 109 11.52 -13.49 7.88
N PRO A 110 10.48 -13.05 8.62
CA PRO A 110 10.61 -11.97 9.59
C PRO A 110 11.60 -12.36 10.71
N PRO A 111 12.33 -11.39 11.29
CA PRO A 111 13.40 -11.65 12.25
C PRO A 111 13.01 -12.43 13.51
N ASP A 112 11.74 -12.35 13.91
CA ASP A 112 11.18 -13.05 15.07
C ASP A 112 10.61 -14.43 14.72
N GLY A 113 10.63 -14.81 13.44
CA GLY A 113 10.10 -16.06 12.93
C GLY A 113 8.57 -16.15 12.97
N ALA A 114 7.86 -15.07 13.29
CA ALA A 114 6.42 -15.11 13.56
C ALA A 114 5.62 -15.62 12.36
N TRP A 115 4.93 -16.74 12.55
CA TRP A 115 4.13 -17.39 11.52
C TRP A 115 3.06 -16.47 10.91
N GLU A 116 2.34 -15.70 11.73
CA GLU A 116 1.30 -14.80 11.24
C GLU A 116 1.84 -13.69 10.35
N ALA A 117 3.05 -13.18 10.63
CA ALA A 117 3.69 -12.18 9.78
C ALA A 117 4.13 -12.80 8.44
N LYS A 118 4.70 -14.01 8.46
CA LYS A 118 5.03 -14.80 7.26
C LYS A 118 3.80 -15.03 6.39
N ARG A 119 2.74 -15.59 6.99
CA ARG A 119 1.47 -15.92 6.31
C ARG A 119 0.87 -14.67 5.66
N ARG A 120 0.84 -13.55 6.38
CA ARG A 120 0.35 -12.27 5.86
C ARG A 120 1.13 -11.82 4.62
N ALA A 121 2.46 -11.85 4.66
CA ALA A 121 3.29 -11.45 3.51
C ALA A 121 3.01 -12.32 2.26
N TYR A 122 2.88 -13.65 2.41
CA TYR A 122 2.53 -14.53 1.29
C TYR A 122 1.14 -14.24 0.71
N ILE A 123 0.13 -14.07 1.57
CA ILE A 123 -1.24 -13.85 1.11
C ILE A 123 -1.37 -12.50 0.42
N GLN A 124 -0.80 -11.43 0.99
CA GLN A 124 -0.76 -10.12 0.35
C GLN A 124 -0.04 -10.18 -1.01
N TYR A 125 1.10 -10.88 -1.10
CA TYR A 125 1.83 -11.05 -2.35
C TYR A 125 1.01 -11.82 -3.41
N LEU A 126 0.35 -12.91 -3.01
CA LEU A 126 -0.47 -13.73 -3.91
C LEU A 126 -1.68 -12.95 -4.46
N VAL A 127 -2.31 -12.14 -3.61
CA VAL A 127 -3.43 -11.28 -4.03
C VAL A 127 -2.94 -10.14 -4.91
N PHE A 128 -1.81 -9.51 -4.59
CA PHE A 128 -1.16 -8.52 -5.46
C PHE A 128 -0.84 -9.11 -6.85
N GLU A 129 -0.23 -10.30 -6.90
CA GLU A 129 0.08 -11.01 -8.14
C GLU A 129 -1.21 -11.32 -8.94
N ALA A 130 -2.29 -11.71 -8.25
CA ALA A 130 -3.58 -11.93 -8.88
C ALA A 130 -4.21 -10.66 -9.46
N MET A 131 -4.06 -9.52 -8.78
CA MET A 131 -4.50 -8.22 -9.28
C MET A 131 -3.75 -7.82 -10.54
N VAL A 132 -2.41 -7.87 -10.49
CA VAL A 132 -1.56 -7.48 -11.61
C VAL A 132 -1.88 -8.33 -12.83
N GLN A 133 -1.90 -9.66 -12.70
CA GLN A 133 -2.22 -10.55 -13.83
C GLN A 133 -3.58 -10.26 -14.45
N GLU A 134 -4.57 -9.89 -13.64
CA GLU A 134 -5.90 -9.56 -14.16
C GLU A 134 -5.90 -8.21 -14.88
N LEU A 135 -5.24 -7.20 -14.31
CA LEU A 135 -5.06 -5.90 -14.95
C LEU A 135 -4.31 -6.02 -16.28
N GLU A 136 -3.28 -6.87 -16.35
CA GLU A 136 -2.57 -7.17 -17.60
C GLU A 136 -3.48 -7.84 -18.63
N THR A 137 -4.33 -8.78 -18.18
CA THR A 137 -5.28 -9.49 -19.05
C THR A 137 -6.32 -8.54 -19.65
N VAL A 138 -6.94 -7.68 -18.83
CA VAL A 138 -8.00 -6.77 -19.29
C VAL A 138 -7.45 -5.59 -20.12
N SER A 139 -6.19 -5.18 -19.88
CA SER A 139 -5.56 -4.08 -20.60
C SER A 139 -4.66 -4.53 -21.76
N ASN A 140 -4.45 -5.84 -21.92
CA ASN A 140 -3.53 -6.43 -22.88
C ASN A 140 -2.14 -5.76 -22.87
N THR A 141 -1.62 -5.46 -21.67
CA THR A 141 -0.34 -4.78 -21.44
C THR A 141 0.38 -5.43 -20.28
N THR A 142 1.70 -5.54 -20.34
CA THR A 142 2.53 -5.92 -19.19
C THR A 142 2.63 -4.78 -18.16
N ILE A 143 2.58 -5.12 -16.88
CA ILE A 143 2.67 -4.18 -15.77
C ILE A 143 3.98 -4.40 -15.02
N HIS A 144 4.83 -3.37 -14.98
CA HIS A 144 6.07 -3.42 -14.24
C HIS A 144 5.83 -3.30 -12.74
N CYS A 145 6.32 -4.26 -11.96
CA CYS A 145 6.12 -4.33 -10.52
C CYS A 145 7.39 -3.92 -9.77
N THR A 146 7.24 -2.99 -8.83
CA THR A 146 8.31 -2.51 -7.94
C THR A 146 7.91 -2.70 -6.48
N PHE A 147 8.80 -3.24 -5.67
CA PHE A 147 8.61 -3.48 -4.25
C PHE A 147 9.58 -2.66 -3.41
N GLN A 148 9.08 -2.14 -2.29
CA GLN A 148 9.88 -1.46 -1.27
C GLN A 148 9.42 -1.87 0.12
N GLU A 149 10.31 -2.54 0.86
CA GLU A 149 10.07 -3.04 2.21
C GLU A 149 11.38 -3.00 3.00
N PRO A 150 11.46 -2.25 4.12
CA PRO A 150 12.68 -2.18 4.93
C PRO A 150 13.07 -3.51 5.60
N LEU A 151 12.14 -4.45 5.77
CA LEU A 151 12.38 -5.74 6.42
C LEU A 151 12.81 -6.85 5.45
N PHE A 152 12.88 -6.59 4.14
CA PHE A 152 13.29 -7.63 3.20
C PHE A 152 14.71 -8.13 3.50
N THR A 153 14.82 -9.45 3.51
CA THR A 153 16.07 -10.18 3.52
C THR A 153 16.62 -10.33 2.10
N ASP A 154 17.86 -10.79 1.99
CA ASP A 154 18.45 -11.14 0.69
C ASP A 154 17.64 -12.26 -0.01
N ALA A 155 17.08 -13.19 0.76
CA ALA A 155 16.26 -14.28 0.24
C ALA A 155 14.89 -13.77 -0.28
N ASP A 156 14.27 -12.81 0.41
CA ASP A 156 13.04 -12.14 -0.07
C ASP A 156 13.31 -11.41 -1.40
N THR A 157 14.42 -10.66 -1.45
CA THR A 157 14.83 -9.90 -2.63
C THR A 157 15.10 -10.83 -3.81
N ALA A 158 15.83 -11.92 -3.58
CA ALA A 158 16.09 -12.94 -4.59
C ALA A 158 14.79 -13.61 -5.08
N PHE A 159 13.86 -13.90 -4.17
CA PHE A 159 12.57 -14.51 -4.50
C PHE A 159 11.72 -13.62 -5.42
N LEU A 160 11.64 -12.33 -5.13
CA LEU A 160 10.88 -11.36 -5.94
C LEU A 160 11.59 -11.08 -7.28
N THR A 161 12.91 -10.90 -7.26
CA THR A 161 13.69 -10.62 -8.47
C THR A 161 13.67 -11.80 -9.44
N ALA A 162 13.71 -13.04 -8.94
CA ALA A 162 13.57 -14.24 -9.77
C ALA A 162 12.21 -14.33 -10.50
N ARG A 163 11.21 -13.55 -10.08
CA ARG A 163 9.89 -13.42 -10.71
C ARG A 163 9.76 -12.18 -11.60
N GLY A 164 10.86 -11.46 -11.84
CA GLY A 164 10.89 -10.29 -12.72
C GLY A 164 10.51 -8.97 -12.05
N HIS A 165 10.35 -8.97 -10.72
CA HIS A 165 10.02 -7.75 -9.97
C HIS A 165 11.28 -6.93 -9.67
N ALA A 166 11.13 -5.61 -9.65
CA ALA A 166 12.15 -4.73 -9.09
C ALA A 166 11.98 -4.64 -7.57
N VAL A 167 13.09 -4.73 -6.82
CA VAL A 167 13.12 -4.49 -5.37
C VAL A 167 14.09 -3.34 -5.13
N VAL A 168 13.60 -2.26 -4.51
CA VAL A 168 14.35 -1.02 -4.38
C VAL A 168 14.38 -0.52 -2.93
N PRO A 169 15.45 0.18 -2.50
CA PRO A 169 15.48 0.82 -1.19
C PRO A 169 14.50 2.01 -1.13
N ALA A 170 14.06 2.34 0.08
CA ALA A 170 13.32 3.58 0.31
C ALA A 170 14.17 4.83 0.01
N PRO A 171 13.59 5.90 -0.55
CA PRO A 171 12.17 6.10 -0.88
C PRO A 171 11.81 5.82 -2.36
N LEU A 172 12.63 5.06 -3.10
CA LEU A 172 12.56 5.03 -4.56
C LEU A 172 11.20 4.59 -5.13
N ALA A 173 10.54 3.60 -4.51
CA ALA A 173 9.24 3.14 -4.97
C ALA A 173 8.12 4.10 -4.53
N SER A 174 8.16 4.62 -3.29
CA SER A 174 7.13 5.56 -2.81
C SER A 174 7.11 6.84 -3.65
N THR A 175 8.27 7.35 -4.07
CA THR A 175 8.35 8.54 -4.93
C THR A 175 8.07 8.27 -6.42
N ALA A 176 7.84 7.02 -6.83
CA ALA A 176 7.62 6.65 -8.23
C ALA A 176 6.14 6.53 -8.63
N VAL A 177 5.22 6.92 -7.74
CA VAL A 177 3.78 6.91 -8.00
C VAL A 177 3.42 7.90 -9.11
N THR A 178 2.57 7.45 -10.03
CA THR A 178 2.07 8.22 -11.17
C THR A 178 0.56 8.01 -11.33
N PRO A 179 -0.13 8.82 -12.16
CA PRO A 179 -1.55 8.62 -12.43
C PRO A 179 -1.94 7.25 -13.05
N HIS A 180 -0.97 6.46 -13.54
CA HIS A 180 -1.16 5.12 -14.09
C HIS A 180 -0.65 4.00 -13.16
N THR A 181 -0.41 4.30 -11.89
CA THR A 181 0.09 3.34 -10.91
C THR A 181 -1.05 2.58 -10.23
N LEU A 182 -0.86 1.28 -10.02
CA LEU A 182 -1.49 0.53 -8.92
C LEU A 182 -0.60 0.70 -7.69
N LEU A 183 -1.05 1.47 -6.70
CA LEU A 183 -0.40 1.58 -5.40
C LEU A 183 -1.03 0.57 -4.45
N TYR A 184 -0.23 -0.39 -4.01
CA TYR A 184 -0.63 -1.45 -3.09
C TYR A 184 0.14 -1.31 -1.79
N GLY A 185 -0.51 -0.78 -0.77
CA GLY A 185 0.08 -0.56 0.54
C GLY A 185 -0.93 -0.93 1.60
N ILE A 186 -0.81 -2.11 2.20
CA ILE A 186 -1.76 -2.58 3.21
C ILE A 186 -1.19 -2.28 4.59
N HIS A 187 -2.02 -1.67 5.45
CA HIS A 187 -1.67 -1.36 6.85
C HIS A 187 -0.38 -0.55 7.01
N LEU A 188 -0.05 0.30 6.04
CA LEU A 188 1.09 1.21 6.14
C LEU A 188 0.87 2.29 7.20
N TYR A 189 1.97 2.82 7.69
CA TYR A 189 1.95 4.03 8.52
C TYR A 189 1.60 5.26 7.69
N ARG A 190 0.87 6.20 8.31
CA ARG A 190 0.44 7.46 7.69
C ARG A 190 1.55 8.17 6.87
N PRO A 191 2.79 8.37 7.40
CA PRO A 191 3.82 9.10 6.65
C PRO A 191 4.18 8.46 5.31
N LEU A 192 4.08 7.13 5.19
CA LEU A 192 4.36 6.44 3.92
C LEU A 192 3.25 6.67 2.89
N TYR A 193 1.99 6.75 3.34
CA TYR A 193 0.90 7.16 2.44
C TYR A 193 1.03 8.62 2.03
N GLU A 194 1.41 9.52 2.95
CA GLU A 194 1.65 10.93 2.61
C GLU A 194 2.76 11.08 1.58
N GLU A 195 3.89 10.41 1.78
CA GLU A 195 5.02 10.42 0.85
C GLU A 195 4.63 9.88 -0.53
N ALA A 196 3.95 8.73 -0.57
CA ALA A 196 3.58 8.09 -1.84
C ALA A 196 2.50 8.83 -2.62
N LEU A 197 1.67 9.64 -1.96
CA LEU A 197 0.55 10.37 -2.55
C LEU A 197 0.80 11.88 -2.65
N GLN A 198 2.03 12.32 -2.39
CA GLN A 198 2.37 13.74 -2.29
C GLN A 198 2.22 14.46 -3.64
N ASP A 199 2.78 13.87 -4.70
CA ASP A 199 2.90 14.53 -6.00
C ASP A 199 1.79 14.11 -6.98
N TYR A 200 1.38 12.83 -6.94
CA TYR A 200 0.37 12.26 -7.82
C TYR A 200 -0.55 11.28 -7.09
N LEU A 201 -1.81 11.22 -7.50
CA LEU A 201 -2.73 10.17 -7.08
C LEU A 201 -2.71 8.99 -8.07
N PRO A 202 -2.60 7.74 -7.60
CA PRO A 202 -2.53 6.56 -8.45
C PRO A 202 -3.84 6.32 -9.23
N SER A 203 -3.79 5.46 -10.25
CA SER A 203 -5.01 4.97 -10.92
C SER A 203 -5.81 4.08 -9.98
N VAL A 204 -5.11 3.17 -9.29
CA VAL A 204 -5.69 2.27 -8.29
C VAL A 204 -4.92 2.43 -6.98
N TYR A 205 -5.65 2.60 -5.88
CA TYR A 205 -5.10 2.57 -4.54
C TYR A 205 -5.73 1.41 -3.77
N VAL A 206 -4.89 0.56 -3.18
CA VAL A 206 -5.28 -0.50 -2.24
C VAL A 206 -4.61 -0.22 -0.91
N GLY A 207 -5.41 0.02 0.12
CA GLY A 207 -4.90 0.32 1.45
C GLY A 207 -6.00 0.70 2.43
N THR A 208 -5.60 1.37 3.50
CA THR A 208 -6.53 1.86 4.53
C THR A 208 -7.38 3.00 3.98
N ASP A 209 -8.67 2.99 4.28
CA ASP A 209 -9.62 3.94 3.73
C ASP A 209 -9.68 5.26 4.51
N TRP A 210 -10.26 6.30 3.90
CA TRP A 210 -10.33 7.62 4.51
C TRP A 210 -11.09 7.60 5.85
N GLU A 211 -12.19 6.86 5.97
CA GLU A 211 -13.01 6.85 7.19
C GLU A 211 -12.23 6.26 8.38
N THR A 212 -11.43 5.21 8.13
CA THR A 212 -10.53 4.67 9.16
C THR A 212 -9.46 5.68 9.56
N TRP A 213 -8.89 6.40 8.59
CA TRP A 213 -7.90 7.45 8.87
C TRP A 213 -8.50 8.61 9.67
N GLU A 214 -9.67 9.09 9.28
CA GLU A 214 -10.38 10.18 9.96
C GLU A 214 -10.62 9.88 11.45
N GLN A 215 -10.88 8.62 11.80
CA GLN A 215 -11.07 8.18 13.19
C GLN A 215 -9.76 8.07 13.99
N LEU A 216 -8.63 7.78 13.33
CA LEU A 216 -7.34 7.56 13.97
C LEU A 216 -6.48 8.83 14.06
N MET A 217 -6.75 9.82 13.22
CA MET A 217 -5.93 11.02 13.07
C MET A 217 -6.19 12.05 14.18
N LEU A 218 -5.13 12.75 14.58
CA LEU A 218 -5.24 13.84 15.53
C LEU A 218 -5.78 15.10 14.83
N PRO A 219 -6.45 16.01 15.54
CA PRO A 219 -6.85 17.30 14.98
C PRO A 219 -5.64 18.04 14.37
N GLY A 220 -5.71 18.31 13.06
CA GLY A 220 -4.65 18.98 12.30
C GLY A 220 -3.81 18.07 11.41
N ASP A 221 -3.88 16.74 11.59
CA ASP A 221 -3.31 15.80 10.61
C ASP A 221 -4.17 15.79 9.32
N CYS A 222 -3.56 15.62 8.14
CA CYS A 222 -4.31 15.51 6.89
C CYS A 222 -3.66 14.55 5.89
N LEU A 223 -4.40 13.52 5.47
CA LEU A 223 -3.99 12.56 4.44
C LEU A 223 -4.66 12.93 3.12
N ARG A 224 -4.29 14.10 2.58
CA ARG A 224 -4.97 14.75 1.46
C ARG A 224 -5.25 13.79 0.30
N GLY A 225 -4.27 12.98 -0.09
CA GLY A 225 -4.43 12.09 -1.23
C GLY A 225 -5.49 11.01 -1.03
N VAL A 226 -5.55 10.38 0.14
CA VAL A 226 -6.59 9.37 0.43
C VAL A 226 -7.96 10.01 0.53
N ARG A 227 -8.06 11.22 1.11
CA ARG A 227 -9.31 12.00 1.14
C ARG A 227 -9.82 12.32 -0.26
N GLU A 228 -8.95 12.83 -1.13
CA GLU A 228 -9.32 13.20 -2.50
C GLU A 228 -9.76 11.97 -3.30
N MET A 229 -9.05 10.85 -3.20
CA MET A 229 -9.50 9.59 -3.80
C MET A 229 -10.85 9.15 -3.23
N HIS A 230 -11.08 9.33 -1.93
CA HIS A 230 -12.36 8.98 -1.32
C HIS A 230 -13.54 9.79 -1.87
N GLU A 231 -13.32 11.07 -2.15
CA GLU A 231 -14.34 11.97 -2.70
C GLU A 231 -14.56 11.78 -4.21
N THR A 232 -13.54 11.33 -4.96
CA THR A 232 -13.56 11.37 -6.44
C THR A 232 -13.51 10.01 -7.14
N TYR A 233 -12.99 8.96 -6.50
CA TYR A 233 -12.81 7.65 -7.12
C TYR A 233 -14.05 6.76 -6.90
N GLN A 234 -14.13 5.66 -7.65
CA GLN A 234 -15.01 4.56 -7.26
C GLN A 234 -14.35 3.78 -6.12
N LYS A 235 -15.13 3.42 -5.10
CA LYS A 235 -14.69 2.72 -3.87
C LYS A 235 -15.32 1.34 -3.81
N TRP A 236 -14.53 0.31 -3.53
CA TRP A 236 -15.01 -1.05 -3.26
C TRP A 236 -14.35 -1.62 -2.01
N GLU A 237 -15.13 -2.42 -1.28
CA GLU A 237 -14.60 -3.25 -0.22
C GLU A 237 -13.59 -4.24 -0.81
N PHE A 238 -12.42 -4.37 -0.19
CA PHE A 238 -11.41 -5.31 -0.63
C PHE A 238 -11.81 -6.73 -0.19
N PRO A 239 -11.61 -7.78 -1.02
CA PRO A 239 -11.90 -9.15 -0.62
C PRO A 239 -11.16 -9.54 0.67
N GLN A 240 -11.91 -10.02 1.65
CA GLN A 240 -11.38 -10.29 2.99
C GLN A 240 -10.73 -11.67 3.09
N GLU A 241 -9.62 -11.75 3.83
CA GLU A 241 -8.98 -13.00 4.27
C GLU A 241 -8.50 -12.79 5.71
N GLY A 242 -9.26 -13.29 6.67
CA GLY A 242 -8.97 -13.13 8.10
C GLY A 242 -8.65 -11.67 8.48
N ILE A 243 -7.53 -11.49 9.19
CA ILE A 243 -7.02 -10.17 9.58
C ILE A 243 -6.08 -9.55 8.53
N VAL A 244 -5.74 -10.28 7.46
CA VAL A 244 -4.74 -9.85 6.46
C VAL A 244 -5.18 -8.60 5.72
N PHE A 245 -6.47 -8.51 5.38
CA PHE A 245 -7.08 -7.41 4.63
C PHE A 245 -8.11 -6.61 5.44
N SER A 246 -8.15 -6.78 6.76
CA SER A 246 -9.09 -6.05 7.61
C SER A 246 -8.90 -4.55 7.45
N GLY A 247 -9.98 -3.81 7.19
CA GLY A 247 -9.93 -2.36 6.95
C GLY A 247 -9.22 -1.97 5.64
N THR A 248 -9.03 -2.91 4.70
CA THR A 248 -8.47 -2.63 3.37
C THR A 248 -9.59 -2.34 2.38
N TRP A 249 -9.38 -1.33 1.56
CA TRP A 249 -10.30 -0.89 0.53
C TRP A 249 -9.57 -0.67 -0.78
N MET A 250 -10.31 -0.75 -1.88
CA MET A 250 -9.83 -0.40 -3.21
C MET A 250 -10.51 0.86 -3.70
N TYR A 251 -9.71 1.83 -4.14
CA TYR A 251 -10.15 3.02 -4.84
C TYR A 251 -9.62 2.96 -6.27
N TRP A 252 -10.48 3.19 -7.26
CA TRP A 252 -10.10 3.21 -8.67
C TRP A 252 -10.64 4.45 -9.35
N ARG A 253 -9.73 5.21 -9.95
CA ARG A 253 -10.06 6.40 -10.73
C ARG A 253 -10.91 6.02 -11.94
N ARG A 254 -11.99 6.76 -12.17
CA ARG A 254 -12.87 6.60 -13.34
C ARG A 254 -12.12 6.89 -14.63
N SER A 255 -12.50 6.24 -15.73
CA SER A 255 -12.02 6.64 -17.05
C SER A 255 -12.64 7.98 -17.46
N GLU A 256 -11.84 8.86 -18.06
CA GLU A 256 -12.28 10.17 -18.56
C GLU A 256 -13.10 10.07 -19.87
N THR A 257 -13.25 8.88 -20.45
CA THR A 257 -13.95 8.62 -21.71
C THR A 257 -15.49 8.65 -21.61
N GLY A 258 -16.04 9.57 -20.82
CA GLY A 258 -17.47 9.69 -20.52
C GLY A 258 -18.24 10.80 -21.24
N GLU A 259 -17.61 11.60 -22.12
CA GLU A 259 -18.25 12.80 -22.71
C GLU A 259 -18.46 12.81 -24.24
N ASP A 260 -18.31 11.68 -24.96
CA ASP A 260 -18.63 11.70 -26.41
C ASP A 260 -19.28 10.41 -26.92
N ARG A 261 -20.43 10.07 -26.33
CA ARG A 261 -21.30 9.00 -26.85
C ARG A 261 -22.75 9.45 -27.01
N SER A 262 -22.94 10.69 -27.47
CA SER A 262 -24.26 11.24 -27.83
C SER A 262 -24.20 11.98 -29.16
N GLU A 263 -24.06 11.23 -30.25
CA GLU A 263 -24.67 11.59 -31.55
C GLU A 263 -24.62 10.36 -32.48
N VAL A 264 -25.54 9.41 -32.27
CA VAL A 264 -26.01 8.59 -33.39
C VAL A 264 -27.10 9.40 -34.06
N VAL A 265 -26.70 10.21 -35.04
CA VAL A 265 -27.63 10.83 -35.99
C VAL A 265 -28.33 9.68 -36.73
N VAL A 266 -29.61 9.48 -36.40
CA VAL A 266 -30.52 8.65 -37.17
C VAL A 266 -30.73 9.34 -38.51
N ASN A 267 -30.00 8.92 -39.53
CA ASN A 267 -30.33 9.26 -40.91
C ASN A 267 -31.52 8.39 -41.34
N THR A 268 -32.73 8.91 -41.14
CA THR A 268 -33.94 8.50 -41.86
C THR A 268 -33.76 8.90 -43.33
N SER A 269 -33.52 7.92 -44.19
CA SER A 269 -33.74 8.06 -45.62
C SER A 269 -35.04 7.36 -45.99
N ASP A 270 -36.12 8.15 -45.98
CA ASP A 270 -37.34 7.86 -46.71
C ASP A 270 -37.04 7.82 -48.21
N SER A 271 -37.23 6.66 -48.84
CA SER A 271 -37.38 6.57 -50.29
C SER A 271 -38.82 6.18 -50.62
N ASN A 272 -39.64 7.20 -50.75
CA ASN A 272 -40.92 7.19 -51.41
C ASN A 272 -40.68 7.30 -52.93
N THR A 273 -40.97 6.25 -53.70
CA THR A 273 -41.19 6.36 -55.14
C THR A 273 -42.45 5.58 -55.48
N GLY A 274 -43.47 6.33 -55.91
CA GLY A 274 -44.77 5.82 -56.30
C GLY A 274 -44.80 5.18 -57.68
N LYS A 275 -45.93 4.50 -57.88
CA LYS A 275 -46.72 4.34 -59.11
C LYS A 275 -46.10 4.88 -60.41
N ASP A 276 -45.88 3.98 -61.35
CA ASP A 276 -46.74 3.81 -62.55
C ASP A 276 -46.70 2.34 -63.01
#